data_AF-A0A5B6YTU1-F1
#
_entry.id   AF-A0A5B6YTU1-F1
#
_cell.length_a   1.000
_cell.length_b   1.000
_cell.length_c   1.000
_cell.angle_alpha   90.00
_cell.angle_beta   90.00
_cell.angle_gamma   90.00
#
_symmetry.space_group_name_H-M   'P 1'
#
loop_
_entity.id
_entity.type
_entity.pdbx_description
1 polymer ?
#
loop_
_entity_poly.entity_id
_entity_poly.type
_entity_poly.pdbx_seq_one_letter_code
_entity_poly.pdbx_strand_id
1 'polypeptide(L)'
;MKGQEVKDCLLAHLFAYGALARSGRLTKDWVSGKSSSYIKEFTSALISLATKKRYLQEPTVLVMLDLVERLPDEALLSHVLEAPGLREWFEGATEAGNPDALLLAIKMREKMSVDSKVFSKLLPYPYSPSRLFAVDHLPSLANCLKESTFCQPRVHSVWPVLVNNLLPDVVLQDIDLASGLNSIKKHKKNRKCSSSEEDIEKNLQYFCEVIVEGSLLLS
;
A
#
# COMPACT_ATOMS: atom_id res chain seq x y z
N MET A 1 25.77 10.14 20.22
CA MET A 1 25.24 11.05 19.18
C MET A 1 24.04 11.78 19.76
N LYS A 2 23.96 13.10 19.55
CA LYS A 2 22.80 13.90 19.97
C LYS A 2 21.56 13.53 19.14
N GLY A 3 20.36 13.87 19.62
CA GLY A 3 19.10 13.48 18.94
C GLY A 3 19.02 13.91 17.46
N GLN A 4 19.59 15.07 17.12
CA GLN A 4 19.63 15.57 15.75
C GLN A 4 20.58 14.76 14.86
N GLU A 5 21.79 14.45 15.31
CA GLU A 5 22.77 13.64 14.56
C GLU A 5 22.23 12.23 14.27
N VAL A 6 21.50 11.64 15.21
CA VAL A 6 20.87 10.33 15.01
C VAL A 6 19.77 10.41 13.95
N LYS A 7 18.95 11.46 13.99
CA LYS A 7 17.91 11.69 12.98
C LYS A 7 18.53 11.84 11.58
N ASP A 8 19.57 12.66 11.45
CA ASP A 8 20.23 12.90 10.17
C ASP A 8 20.91 11.64 9.64
N CYS A 9 21.51 10.84 10.52
CA CYS A 9 22.08 9.54 10.16
C CYS A 9 21.00 8.55 9.64
N LEU A 10 19.85 8.46 10.31
CA LEU A 10 18.75 7.60 9.87
C LEU A 10 18.17 8.03 8.52
N LEU A 11 18.00 9.34 8.32
CA LEU A 11 17.56 9.89 7.05
C LEU A 11 18.59 9.63 5.95
N ALA A 12 19.88 9.82 6.22
CA ALA A 12 20.96 9.53 5.27
C ALA A 12 20.94 8.06 4.81
N HIS A 13 20.75 7.11 5.74
CA HIS A 13 20.58 5.69 5.37
C HIS A 13 19.35 5.48 4.48
N LEU A 14 18.22 6.09 4.82
CA LEU A 14 17.01 5.96 4.03
C LEU A 14 17.19 6.53 2.61
N PHE A 15 17.84 7.68 2.46
CA PHE A 15 18.17 8.25 1.15
C PHE A 15 19.10 7.35 0.34
N ALA A 16 20.09 6.72 0.99
CA ALA A 16 20.97 5.76 0.32
C ALA A 16 20.19 4.55 -0.19
N TYR A 17 19.29 3.98 0.62
CA TYR A 17 18.41 2.90 0.16
C TYR A 17 17.46 3.36 -0.95
N GLY A 18 16.93 4.58 -0.87
CA GLY A 18 16.11 5.18 -1.94
C GLY A 18 16.86 5.28 -3.26
N ALA A 19 18.12 5.75 -3.25
CA ALA A 19 18.96 5.79 -4.43
C ALA A 19 19.21 4.39 -5.01
N LEU A 20 19.45 3.40 -4.15
CA LEU A 20 19.64 2.00 -4.56
C LEU A 20 18.38 1.41 -5.20
N ALA A 21 17.20 1.56 -4.59
CA ALA A 21 15.92 1.11 -5.16
C ALA A 21 15.68 1.74 -6.55
N ARG A 22 15.88 3.05 -6.67
CA ARG A 22 15.65 3.80 -7.93
C ARG A 22 16.67 3.49 -9.03
N SER A 23 17.90 3.12 -8.66
CA SER A 23 18.95 2.79 -9.63
C SER A 23 18.61 1.57 -10.51
N GLY A 24 17.66 0.72 -10.07
CA GLY A 24 17.33 -0.55 -10.72
C GLY A 24 18.44 -1.59 -10.63
N ARG A 25 19.51 -1.34 -9.85
CA ARG A 25 20.62 -2.28 -9.68
C ARG A 25 20.17 -3.60 -9.09
N LEU A 26 19.31 -3.58 -8.08
CA LEU A 26 18.75 -4.79 -7.46
C LEU A 26 17.97 -5.65 -8.47
N THR A 27 17.19 -5.03 -9.35
CA THR A 27 16.49 -5.73 -10.44
C THR A 27 17.48 -6.36 -11.43
N LYS A 28 18.51 -5.61 -11.84
CA LYS A 28 19.54 -6.12 -12.77
C LYS A 28 20.31 -7.29 -12.18
N ASP A 29 20.69 -7.17 -10.92
CA ASP A 29 21.46 -8.21 -10.23
C ASP A 29 20.59 -9.48 -10.06
N TRP A 30 19.29 -9.34 -9.78
CA TRP A 30 18.31 -10.44 -9.76
C TRP A 30 18.21 -11.15 -11.11
N VAL A 31 17.99 -10.39 -12.19
CA VAL A 31 17.88 -10.95 -13.56
C VAL A 31 19.16 -11.67 -13.98
N SER A 32 20.32 -11.18 -13.53
CA SER A 32 21.61 -11.82 -13.78
C SER A 32 21.91 -13.04 -12.89
N GLY A 33 21.00 -13.40 -11.97
CA GLY A 33 21.15 -14.52 -11.04
C GLY A 33 22.19 -14.29 -9.94
N LYS A 34 22.67 -13.06 -9.75
CA LYS A 34 23.81 -12.74 -8.87
C LYS A 34 23.41 -12.39 -7.45
N SER A 35 22.14 -12.13 -7.16
CA SER A 35 21.75 -11.43 -5.93
C SER A 35 20.39 -11.82 -5.36
N SER A 36 20.14 -13.10 -5.11
CA SER A 36 18.95 -13.50 -4.35
C SER A 36 18.99 -12.89 -2.94
N SER A 37 20.11 -12.99 -2.20
CA SER A 37 20.18 -12.54 -0.80
C SER A 37 20.04 -11.02 -0.59
N TYR A 38 20.55 -10.19 -1.50
CA TYR A 38 20.56 -8.73 -1.31
C TYR A 38 19.17 -8.10 -1.26
N ILE A 39 18.19 -8.65 -1.99
CA ILE A 39 16.81 -8.14 -1.93
C ILE A 39 16.23 -8.38 -0.53
N LYS A 40 16.42 -9.58 0.03
CA LYS A 40 15.97 -9.91 1.40
C LYS A 40 16.62 -8.98 2.43
N GLU A 41 17.94 -8.82 2.37
CA GLU A 41 18.69 -7.95 3.28
C GLU A 41 18.26 -6.48 3.17
N PHE A 42 18.08 -6.00 1.94
CA PHE A 42 17.60 -4.64 1.66
C PHE A 42 16.21 -4.41 2.25
N THR A 43 15.27 -5.33 2.02
CA THR A 43 13.91 -5.25 2.57
C THR A 43 13.94 -5.27 4.11
N SER A 44 14.68 -6.17 4.73
CA SER A 44 14.81 -6.22 6.20
C SER A 44 15.44 -4.96 6.79
N ALA A 45 16.43 -4.37 6.11
CA ALA A 45 17.02 -3.11 6.54
C ALA A 45 16.02 -1.94 6.51
N LEU A 46 15.18 -1.87 5.47
CA LEU A 46 14.10 -0.89 5.40
C LEU A 46 13.07 -1.11 6.52
N ILE A 47 12.62 -2.35 6.76
CA ILE A 47 11.71 -2.64 7.87
C ILE A 47 12.32 -2.24 9.23
N SER A 48 13.61 -2.49 9.43
CA SER A 48 14.32 -2.01 10.61
C SER A 48 14.35 -0.48 10.73
N LEU A 49 14.39 0.26 9.61
CA LEU A 49 14.28 1.73 9.64
C LEU A 49 12.86 2.20 9.97
N ALA A 50 11.83 1.61 9.34
CA ALA A 50 10.43 1.95 9.58
C ALA A 50 10.01 1.73 11.05
N THR A 51 10.61 0.75 11.72
CA THR A 51 10.30 0.42 13.12
C THR A 51 11.04 1.31 14.14
N LYS A 52 12.05 2.09 13.73
CA LYS A 52 12.83 2.93 14.66
C LYS A 52 12.10 4.19 15.12
N LYS A 53 11.45 4.90 14.19
CA LYS A 53 10.78 6.19 14.45
C LYS A 53 9.61 6.38 13.48
N ARG A 54 8.51 6.97 13.96
CA ARG A 54 7.29 7.22 13.16
C ARG A 54 7.56 8.06 11.91
N TYR A 55 8.40 9.10 11.99
CA TYR A 55 8.73 9.94 10.83
C TYR A 55 9.49 9.21 9.70
N LEU A 56 9.99 7.99 9.94
CA LEU A 56 10.66 7.17 8.93
C LEU A 56 9.68 6.23 8.20
N GLN A 57 8.47 6.01 8.71
CA GLN A 57 7.55 5.01 8.18
C GLN A 57 7.13 5.33 6.74
N GLU A 58 6.45 6.45 6.53
CA GLU A 58 6.05 6.92 5.21
C GLU A 58 7.21 6.93 4.19
N PRO A 59 8.36 7.61 4.44
CA PRO A 59 9.42 7.66 3.43
C PRO A 59 10.10 6.29 3.23
N THR A 60 10.10 5.40 4.23
CA THR A 60 10.55 4.01 4.04
C THR A 60 9.61 3.24 3.13
N VAL A 61 8.30 3.36 3.34
CA VAL A 61 7.30 2.73 2.46
C VAL A 61 7.41 3.24 1.04
N LEU A 62 7.64 4.54 0.82
CA LEU A 62 7.87 5.07 -0.53
C LEU A 62 9.10 4.43 -1.20
N VAL A 63 10.19 4.21 -0.48
CA VAL A 63 11.36 3.49 -1.02
C VAL A 63 11.04 2.01 -1.30
N MET A 64 10.24 1.36 -0.46
CA MET A 64 9.79 -0.01 -0.71
C MET A 64 8.88 -0.09 -1.94
N LEU A 65 7.99 0.88 -2.16
CA LEU A 65 7.15 0.96 -3.35
C LEU A 65 7.98 1.17 -4.62
N ASP A 66 8.98 2.06 -4.58
CA ASP A 66 9.94 2.25 -5.69
C ASP A 66 10.64 0.93 -6.05
N LEU A 67 10.95 0.08 -5.06
CA LEU A 67 11.50 -1.25 -5.28
C LEU A 67 10.46 -2.22 -5.87
N VAL A 68 9.26 -2.25 -5.28
CA VAL A 68 8.17 -3.16 -5.67
C VAL A 68 7.76 -2.97 -7.13
N GLU A 69 7.67 -1.72 -7.58
CA GLU A 69 7.34 -1.40 -8.97
C GLU A 69 8.38 -1.91 -9.99
N ARG A 70 9.64 -2.06 -9.56
CA ARG A 70 10.77 -2.40 -10.43
C ARG A 70 11.12 -3.88 -10.42
N LEU A 71 10.70 -4.63 -9.41
CA LEU A 71 10.98 -6.05 -9.31
C LEU A 71 9.95 -6.87 -10.09
N PRO A 72 10.36 -7.99 -10.71
CA PRO A 72 9.42 -8.96 -11.26
C PRO A 72 8.65 -9.66 -10.13
N ASP A 73 7.45 -10.18 -10.43
CA ASP A 73 6.54 -10.72 -9.42
C ASP A 73 7.17 -11.92 -8.68
N GLU A 74 7.98 -12.71 -9.36
CA GLU A 74 8.71 -13.84 -8.76
C GLU A 74 9.68 -13.38 -7.67
N ALA A 75 10.36 -12.24 -7.87
CA ALA A 75 11.27 -11.67 -6.87
C ALA A 75 10.51 -11.13 -5.66
N LEU A 76 9.33 -10.53 -5.89
CA LEU A 76 8.47 -10.07 -4.80
C LEU A 76 8.03 -11.22 -3.90
N LEU A 77 7.55 -12.30 -4.51
CA LEU A 77 7.07 -13.48 -3.79
C LEU A 77 8.17 -14.20 -3.03
N SER A 78 9.33 -14.42 -3.67
CA SER A 78 10.42 -15.24 -3.10
C SER A 78 11.40 -14.46 -2.22
N HIS A 79 11.49 -13.14 -2.34
CA HIS A 79 12.47 -12.34 -1.60
C HIS A 79 11.85 -11.27 -0.72
N VAL A 80 10.97 -10.42 -1.28
CA VAL A 80 10.40 -9.32 -0.50
C VAL A 80 9.43 -9.86 0.56
N LEU A 81 8.49 -10.74 0.18
CA LEU A 81 7.53 -11.32 1.13
C LEU A 81 8.16 -12.25 2.17
N GLU A 82 9.30 -12.85 1.84
CA GLU A 82 10.06 -13.71 2.74
C GLU A 82 11.12 -12.95 3.55
N ALA A 83 11.20 -11.63 3.42
CA ALA A 83 12.18 -10.84 4.14
C ALA A 83 11.90 -10.86 5.64
N PRO A 84 12.90 -11.15 6.49
CA PRO A 84 12.77 -11.11 7.94
C PRO A 84 12.19 -9.78 8.42
N GLY A 85 11.20 -9.85 9.33
CA GLY A 85 10.57 -8.69 9.96
C GLY A 85 9.35 -8.15 9.21
N LEU A 86 9.16 -8.46 7.92
CA LEU A 86 8.04 -7.91 7.15
C LEU A 86 6.69 -8.44 7.66
N ARG A 87 6.61 -9.75 7.91
CA ARG A 87 5.40 -10.39 8.42
C ARG A 87 5.00 -9.79 9.76
N GLU A 88 5.92 -9.73 10.71
CA GLU A 88 5.67 -9.21 12.05
C GLU A 88 5.27 -7.74 12.00
N TRP A 89 5.87 -6.97 11.08
CA TRP A 89 5.53 -5.57 10.87
C TRP A 89 4.12 -5.37 10.33
N PHE A 90 3.66 -6.23 9.41
CA PHE A 90 2.27 -6.22 8.95
C PHE A 90 1.30 -6.74 10.01
N GLU A 91 1.67 -7.78 10.75
CA GLU A 91 0.82 -8.36 11.78
C GLU A 91 0.54 -7.39 12.92
N GLY A 92 1.51 -6.54 13.30
CA GLY A 92 1.31 -5.51 14.33
C GLY A 92 0.78 -4.17 13.82
N ALA A 93 0.55 -4.02 12.50
CA ALA A 93 0.17 -2.74 11.91
C ALA A 93 -1.25 -2.30 12.28
N THR A 94 -2.18 -3.24 12.44
CA THR A 94 -3.57 -2.98 12.83
C THR A 94 -3.68 -2.45 14.25
N GLU A 95 -2.92 -3.04 15.17
CA GLU A 95 -2.88 -2.68 16.58
C GLU A 95 -2.12 -1.38 16.80
N ALA A 96 -1.02 -1.18 16.07
CA ALA A 96 -0.21 0.05 16.13
C ALA A 96 -0.83 1.23 15.37
N GLY A 97 -1.88 1.00 14.56
CA GLY A 97 -2.49 2.03 13.71
C GLY A 97 -1.52 2.55 12.65
N ASN A 98 -0.91 1.67 11.86
CA ASN A 98 0.08 2.05 10.85
C ASN A 98 -0.55 2.14 9.44
N PRO A 99 -0.88 3.36 8.95
CA PRO A 99 -1.43 3.52 7.60
C PRO A 99 -0.43 3.24 6.48
N ASP A 100 0.87 3.44 6.72
CA ASP A 100 1.91 3.24 5.72
C ASP A 100 2.11 1.73 5.43
N ALA A 101 1.98 0.89 6.46
CA ALA A 101 1.96 -0.56 6.30
C ALA A 101 0.74 -1.05 5.50
N LEU A 102 -0.44 -0.47 5.75
CA LEU A 102 -1.65 -0.74 4.98
C LEU A 102 -1.47 -0.37 3.50
N LEU A 103 -0.90 0.81 3.22
CA LEU A 103 -0.59 1.24 1.86
C LEU A 103 0.33 0.25 1.15
N LEU A 104 1.44 -0.16 1.80
CA LEU A 104 2.38 -1.10 1.21
C LEU A 104 1.70 -2.43 0.89
N ALA A 105 0.90 -2.96 1.81
CA ALA A 105 0.16 -4.21 1.60
C ALA A 105 -0.78 -4.13 0.38
N ILE A 106 -1.58 -3.05 0.28
CA ILE A 106 -2.50 -2.87 -0.86
C ILE A 106 -1.71 -2.81 -2.17
N LYS A 107 -0.66 -1.98 -2.24
CA LYS A 107 0.14 -1.79 -3.46
C LYS A 107 0.89 -3.05 -3.89
N MET A 108 1.46 -3.79 -2.94
CA MET A 108 2.11 -5.06 -3.23
C MET A 108 1.11 -6.07 -3.79
N ARG A 109 -0.09 -6.16 -3.18
CA ARG A 109 -1.17 -7.03 -3.65
C ARG A 109 -1.66 -6.63 -5.05
N GLU A 110 -1.86 -5.33 -5.31
CA GLU A 110 -2.23 -4.80 -6.62
C GLU A 110 -1.20 -5.20 -7.69
N LYS A 111 0.10 -5.10 -7.36
CA LYS A 111 1.19 -5.46 -8.28
C LYS A 111 1.23 -6.96 -8.59
N MET A 112 1.20 -7.83 -7.57
CA MET A 112 1.39 -9.27 -7.77
C MET A 112 0.12 -10.00 -8.20
N SER A 113 -1.07 -9.45 -7.94
CA SER A 113 -2.37 -10.11 -8.19
C SER A 113 -2.51 -11.53 -7.58
N VAL A 114 -1.66 -11.88 -6.62
CA VAL A 114 -1.62 -13.15 -5.90
C VAL A 114 -1.98 -12.91 -4.44
N ASP A 115 -2.87 -13.75 -3.91
CA ASP A 115 -3.23 -13.71 -2.49
C ASP A 115 -2.12 -14.34 -1.64
N SER A 116 -1.68 -13.59 -0.63
CA SER A 116 -0.70 -14.07 0.35
C SER A 116 -1.22 -13.90 1.77
N LYS A 117 -1.03 -14.94 2.59
CA LYS A 117 -1.34 -14.89 4.03
C LYS A 117 -0.48 -13.89 4.79
N VAL A 118 0.63 -13.41 4.20
CA VAL A 118 1.48 -12.36 4.80
C VAL A 118 0.69 -11.07 5.04
N PHE A 119 -0.35 -10.81 4.24
CA PHE A 119 -1.17 -9.61 4.38
C PHE A 119 -2.42 -9.79 5.25
N SER A 120 -2.71 -11.00 5.78
CA SER A 120 -4.07 -11.37 6.24
C SER A 120 -4.61 -10.55 7.41
N LYS A 121 -3.76 -9.80 8.13
CA LYS A 121 -4.17 -8.88 9.18
C LYS A 121 -4.63 -7.52 8.62
N LEU A 122 -4.01 -7.05 7.55
CA LEU A 122 -4.32 -5.77 6.90
C LEU A 122 -5.31 -5.93 5.76
N LEU A 123 -5.26 -7.06 5.04
CA LEU A 123 -6.04 -7.32 3.85
C LEU A 123 -6.90 -8.58 4.06
N PRO A 124 -8.13 -8.61 3.52
CA PRO A 124 -8.95 -9.81 3.53
C PRO A 124 -8.27 -10.92 2.72
N TYR A 125 -8.49 -12.17 3.12
CA TYR A 125 -7.95 -13.35 2.43
C TYR A 125 -9.09 -14.32 2.05
N PRO A 126 -9.29 -14.65 0.76
CA PRO A 126 -8.70 -14.03 -0.43
C PRO A 126 -9.12 -12.56 -0.60
N TYR A 127 -8.27 -11.76 -1.27
CA TYR A 127 -8.52 -10.33 -1.43
C TYR A 127 -9.57 -10.05 -2.49
N SER A 128 -10.49 -9.16 -2.13
CA SER A 128 -11.29 -8.41 -3.10
C SER A 128 -11.62 -7.03 -2.50
N PRO A 129 -11.78 -5.99 -3.32
CA PRO A 129 -12.18 -4.67 -2.82
C PRO A 129 -13.45 -4.72 -1.96
N SER A 130 -14.48 -5.48 -2.37
CA SER A 130 -15.71 -5.64 -1.59
C SER A 130 -15.48 -6.27 -0.21
N ARG A 131 -14.57 -7.24 -0.10
CA ARG A 131 -14.19 -7.81 1.21
C ARG A 131 -13.33 -6.86 2.05
N LEU A 132 -12.60 -5.93 1.43
CA LEU A 132 -11.82 -4.93 2.15
C LEU A 132 -12.76 -3.95 2.86
N PHE A 133 -13.88 -3.62 2.21
CA PHE A 133 -14.93 -2.74 2.74
C PHE A 133 -16.09 -3.49 3.43
N ALA A 134 -15.93 -4.79 3.71
CA ALA A 134 -16.92 -5.55 4.45
C ALA A 134 -16.98 -5.09 5.92
N VAL A 135 -18.18 -5.09 6.49
CA VAL A 135 -18.45 -4.71 7.90
C VAL A 135 -17.59 -5.50 8.88
N ASP A 136 -17.28 -6.77 8.58
CA ASP A 136 -16.47 -7.61 9.46
C ASP A 136 -14.97 -7.29 9.40
N HIS A 137 -14.48 -6.69 8.31
CA HIS A 137 -13.06 -6.37 8.12
C HIS A 137 -12.73 -4.92 8.46
N LEU A 138 -13.58 -3.97 8.10
CA LEU A 138 -13.36 -2.53 8.31
C LEU A 138 -12.95 -2.14 9.75
N PRO A 139 -13.55 -2.71 10.82
CA PRO A 139 -13.17 -2.39 12.19
C PRO A 139 -11.68 -2.67 12.48
N SER A 140 -11.08 -3.67 11.82
CA SER A 140 -9.65 -3.97 11.98
C SER A 140 -8.73 -2.87 11.43
N LEU A 141 -9.23 -2.07 10.47
CA LEU A 141 -8.50 -0.97 9.84
C LEU A 141 -8.75 0.37 10.51
N ALA A 142 -9.72 0.45 11.42
CA ALA A 142 -10.13 1.70 12.06
C ALA A 142 -8.96 2.47 12.67
N ASN A 143 -8.06 1.79 13.38
CA ASN A 143 -6.88 2.43 13.99
C ASN A 143 -5.91 2.99 12.94
N CYS A 144 -5.64 2.24 11.87
CA CYS A 144 -4.80 2.73 10.76
C CYS A 144 -5.41 3.99 10.14
N LEU A 145 -6.73 4.01 9.93
CA LEU A 145 -7.42 5.13 9.31
C LEU A 145 -7.50 6.34 10.24
N LYS A 146 -7.75 6.15 11.55
CA LYS A 146 -7.66 7.21 12.56
C LYS A 146 -6.28 7.84 12.58
N GLU A 147 -5.22 7.03 12.68
CA GLU A 147 -3.85 7.57 12.71
C GLU A 147 -3.47 8.31 11.42
N SER A 148 -4.13 7.98 10.29
CA SER A 148 -3.96 8.67 9.02
C SER A 148 -4.69 10.02 8.91
N THR A 149 -5.52 10.40 9.89
CA THR A 149 -6.19 11.71 9.93
C THR A 149 -5.56 12.69 10.93
N PHE A 150 -4.72 12.21 11.85
CA PHE A 150 -4.13 13.02 12.92
C PHE A 150 -2.93 13.91 12.52
N CYS A 151 -2.45 13.85 11.26
CA CYS A 151 -1.25 14.58 10.83
C CYS A 151 -1.56 15.80 9.93
N GLN A 152 -0.92 16.95 10.21
CA GLN A 152 -0.89 18.21 9.43
C GLN A 152 -0.77 18.01 7.90
N PRO A 153 -1.16 19.00 7.05
CA PRO A 153 -2.13 18.95 5.94
C PRO A 153 -1.77 18.04 4.73
N ARG A 154 -1.05 16.94 4.95
CA ARG A 154 -0.86 15.89 3.96
C ARG A 154 -1.88 14.80 4.25
N VAL A 155 -2.86 14.69 3.37
CA VAL A 155 -3.66 13.47 3.26
C VAL A 155 -2.67 12.32 3.08
N HIS A 156 -2.61 11.39 4.05
CA HIS A 156 -1.74 10.23 3.97
C HIS A 156 -1.95 9.51 2.62
N SER A 157 -0.86 9.01 2.05
CA SER A 157 -0.82 8.36 0.74
C SER A 157 -1.71 7.11 0.61
N VAL A 158 -2.24 6.59 1.74
CA VAL A 158 -3.21 5.50 1.76
C VAL A 158 -4.60 5.91 1.24
N TRP A 159 -5.04 7.15 1.48
CA TRP A 159 -6.40 7.60 1.15
C TRP A 159 -6.73 7.56 -0.35
N PRO A 160 -5.87 8.09 -1.26
CA PRO A 160 -6.13 7.97 -2.70
C PRO A 160 -6.29 6.52 -3.14
N VAL A 161 -5.53 5.60 -2.56
CA VAL A 161 -5.59 4.17 -2.90
C VAL A 161 -6.90 3.55 -2.40
N LEU A 162 -7.36 3.89 -1.20
CA LEU A 162 -8.63 3.42 -0.67
C LEU A 162 -9.81 3.97 -1.48
N VAL A 163 -9.79 5.26 -1.84
CA VAL A 163 -10.81 5.87 -2.70
C VAL A 163 -10.86 5.18 -4.05
N ASN A 164 -9.71 4.87 -4.66
CA ASN A 164 -9.67 4.14 -5.93
C ASN A 164 -10.21 2.71 -5.82
N ASN A 165 -10.02 2.05 -4.68
CA ASN A 165 -10.59 0.73 -4.43
C ASN A 165 -12.10 0.78 -4.15
N LEU A 166 -12.60 1.88 -3.55
CA LEU A 166 -14.00 2.09 -3.22
C LEU A 166 -14.83 2.56 -4.42
N LEU A 167 -14.22 3.39 -5.28
CA LEU A 167 -14.83 4.04 -6.45
C LEU A 167 -14.02 3.77 -7.73
N PRO A 168 -13.86 2.49 -8.16
CA PRO A 168 -13.02 2.14 -9.31
C PRO A 168 -13.49 2.80 -10.63
N ASP A 169 -14.80 2.97 -10.81
CA ASP A 169 -15.39 3.47 -12.06
C ASP A 169 -15.27 5.00 -12.25
N VAL A 170 -15.15 5.76 -11.15
CA VAL A 170 -14.99 7.24 -11.20
C VAL A 170 -13.57 7.60 -11.66
N VAL A 171 -12.57 6.82 -11.25
CA VAL A 171 -11.16 7.04 -11.57
C VAL A 171 -10.84 6.70 -13.03
N LEU A 172 -11.50 5.67 -13.59
CA LEU A 172 -11.36 5.32 -15.00
C LEU A 172 -11.90 6.42 -15.93
N GLN A 173 -12.95 7.13 -15.51
CA GLN A 173 -13.51 8.25 -16.29
C GLN A 173 -12.57 9.47 -16.30
N ASP A 174 -11.87 9.77 -15.19
CA ASP A 174 -10.91 10.88 -15.13
C ASP A 174 -9.65 10.66 -15.98
N ILE A 175 -9.17 9.41 -16.09
CA ILE A 175 -8.02 9.07 -16.94
C ILE A 175 -8.38 9.19 -18.44
N ASP A 176 -9.61 8.79 -18.83
CA ASP A 176 -10.11 8.95 -20.20
C ASP A 176 -10.38 10.43 -20.56
N LEU A 177 -10.78 11.26 -19.59
CA LEU A 177 -10.96 12.72 -19.79
C LEU A 177 -9.62 13.47 -19.88
N ALA A 178 -8.59 13.03 -19.15
CA ALA A 178 -7.25 13.62 -19.19
C ALA A 178 -6.43 13.20 -20.44
N SER A 179 -6.81 12.11 -21.12
CA SER A 179 -6.10 11.59 -22.31
C SER A 179 -6.81 11.87 -23.64
N GLY A 180 -7.53 13.00 -23.72
CA GLY A 180 -8.29 13.40 -24.90
C GLY A 180 -7.45 13.83 -26.10
N LEU A 181 -6.84 12.90 -26.84
CA LEU A 181 -6.59 13.02 -28.29
C LEU A 181 -6.72 11.66 -29.00
N ASN A 182 -7.78 11.59 -29.82
CA ASN A 182 -7.98 10.72 -30.98
C ASN A 182 -8.33 9.23 -30.75
N SER A 183 -9.61 8.88 -30.81
CA SER A 183 -10.26 8.64 -32.11
C SER A 183 -11.65 8.02 -31.96
N ILE A 184 -12.57 8.55 -32.75
CA ILE A 184 -13.93 8.08 -32.95
C ILE A 184 -13.91 6.63 -33.46
N LYS A 185 -14.53 5.72 -32.73
CA LYS A 185 -15.38 4.65 -33.29
C LYS A 185 -16.31 4.10 -32.21
N LYS A 186 -17.61 4.45 -32.36
CA LYS A 186 -18.74 3.88 -31.63
C LYS A 186 -18.66 2.35 -31.66
N HIS A 187 -18.41 1.74 -30.50
CA HIS A 187 -18.80 0.36 -30.24
C HIS A 187 -19.74 0.34 -29.03
N LYS A 188 -21.02 0.07 -29.34
CA LYS A 188 -22.09 -0.22 -28.40
C LYS A 188 -21.68 -1.47 -27.61
N LYS A 189 -21.27 -1.32 -26.34
CA LYS A 189 -21.02 -2.45 -25.44
C LYS A 189 -21.87 -2.29 -24.18
N ASN A 190 -23.14 -2.72 -24.31
CA ASN A 190 -23.93 -3.14 -23.16
C ASN A 190 -23.11 -4.16 -22.37
N ARG A 191 -22.72 -3.85 -21.13
CA ARG A 191 -22.23 -4.87 -20.19
C ARG A 191 -22.61 -4.47 -18.76
N LYS A 192 -23.73 -5.04 -18.30
CA LYS A 192 -24.19 -5.26 -16.91
C LYS A 192 -23.53 -4.36 -15.84
N CYS A 193 -24.17 -3.22 -15.54
CA CYS A 193 -23.73 -2.24 -14.53
C CYS A 193 -24.41 -2.41 -13.15
N SER A 194 -25.50 -3.17 -13.05
CA SER A 194 -26.35 -3.14 -11.84
C SER A 194 -25.72 -3.79 -10.61
N SER A 195 -24.94 -4.86 -10.76
CA SER A 195 -24.35 -5.53 -9.57
C SER A 195 -23.13 -4.77 -9.02
N SER A 196 -22.35 -4.11 -9.88
CA SER A 196 -21.17 -3.35 -9.44
C SER A 196 -21.56 -2.06 -8.74
N GLU A 197 -22.63 -1.40 -9.19
CA GLU A 197 -23.13 -0.17 -8.59
C GLU A 197 -23.77 -0.42 -7.21
N GLU A 198 -24.57 -1.48 -7.06
CA GLU A 198 -25.11 -1.91 -5.77
C GLU A 198 -24.01 -2.30 -4.77
N ASP A 199 -22.92 -2.93 -5.24
CA ASP A 199 -21.78 -3.27 -4.39
C ASP A 199 -20.99 -2.02 -3.96
N ILE A 200 -20.85 -1.02 -4.84
CA ILE A 200 -20.22 0.27 -4.51
C ILE A 200 -21.03 1.01 -3.46
N GLU A 201 -22.35 1.10 -3.62
CA GLU A 201 -23.24 1.77 -2.66
C GLU A 201 -23.15 1.12 -1.27
N LYS A 202 -23.17 -0.23 -1.20
CA LYS A 202 -22.99 -0.96 0.06
C LYS A 202 -21.61 -0.71 0.68
N ASN A 203 -20.55 -0.77 -0.10
CA ASN A 203 -19.20 -0.53 0.41
C ASN A 203 -19.05 0.90 0.94
N LEU A 204 -19.63 1.89 0.27
CA LEU A 204 -19.66 3.29 0.72
C LEU A 204 -20.44 3.41 2.03
N GLN A 205 -21.62 2.80 2.10
CA GLN A 205 -22.43 2.79 3.32
C GLN A 205 -21.64 2.18 4.49
N TYR A 206 -21.08 0.99 4.31
CA TYR A 206 -20.27 0.34 5.34
C TYR A 206 -19.06 1.16 5.76
N PHE A 207 -18.38 1.79 4.79
CA PHE A 207 -17.26 2.66 5.08
C PHE A 207 -17.67 3.88 5.91
N CYS A 208 -18.77 4.55 5.55
CA CYS A 208 -19.29 5.69 6.30
C CYS A 208 -19.72 5.29 7.72
N GLU A 209 -20.52 4.25 7.87
CA GLU A 209 -21.04 3.81 9.17
C GLU A 209 -19.90 3.33 10.10
N VAL A 210 -18.99 2.50 9.60
CA VAL A 210 -17.96 1.86 10.44
C VAL A 210 -16.76 2.77 10.68
N ILE A 211 -16.27 3.45 9.64
CA ILE A 211 -15.05 4.25 9.72
C ILE A 211 -15.35 5.71 10.02
N VAL A 212 -16.20 6.36 9.23
CA VAL A 212 -16.41 7.81 9.39
C VAL A 212 -17.15 8.07 10.71
N GLU A 213 -18.34 7.49 10.86
CA GLU A 213 -19.20 7.67 12.03
C GLU A 213 -18.68 6.90 13.23
N GLY A 214 -18.36 5.61 13.06
CA GLY A 214 -17.93 4.72 14.14
C GLY A 214 -16.50 4.94 14.63
N SER A 215 -15.70 5.78 13.97
CA SER A 215 -14.29 5.93 14.30
C SER A 215 -13.76 7.36 14.19
N LEU A 216 -13.82 7.97 13.01
CA LEU A 216 -13.17 9.25 12.76
C LEU A 216 -13.88 10.43 13.44
N LEU A 217 -15.21 10.45 13.45
CA LEU A 217 -15.99 11.53 14.10
C LEU A 217 -15.98 11.47 15.63
N LEU A 218 -15.61 10.33 16.21
CA LEU A 218 -15.54 10.12 17.66
C LEU A 218 -14.15 10.42 18.25
N SER A 219 -13.16 10.76 17.40
CA SER A 219 -11.76 10.96 17.77
C SER A 219 -11.40 12.44 17.86
#